data_AF-A0A2X0ZYB7-F1
#
_entry.id   AF-A0A2X0ZYB7-F1
#
_cell.length_a   1.000
_cell.length_b   1.000
_cell.length_c   1.000
_cell.angle_alpha   90.00
_cell.angle_beta   90.00
_cell.angle_gamma   90.00
#
_symmetry.space_group_name_H-M   'P 1'
#
loop_
_entity.id
_entity.type
_entity.pdbx_description
1 polymer ?
#
loop_
_entity_poly.entity_id
_entity_poly.type
_entity_poly.pdbx_seq_one_letter_code
_entity_poly.pdbx_strand_id
1 'polypeptide(L)'
;MKKFVNELNVFQLILYKYLKTNVNWDGSNLISILLEIEEGHECIPDKTYEAFMNITAIERVEVIHLFSKYILKTKGDKIAI
;
A
#
# COMPACT_ATOMS: atom_id res chain seq x y z
N MET A 1 14.05 -15.72 8.45
CA MET A 1 13.20 -14.61 7.96
C MET A 1 11.78 -14.88 8.42
N LYS A 2 11.17 -14.00 9.24
CA LYS A 2 9.77 -14.16 9.67
C LYS A 2 8.88 -14.19 8.42
N LYS A 3 7.97 -15.15 8.32
CA LYS A 3 6.96 -15.19 7.27
C LYS A 3 6.14 -13.91 7.38
N PHE A 4 6.14 -13.09 6.33
CA PHE A 4 5.23 -11.96 6.22
C PHE A 4 3.80 -12.48 6.41
N VAL A 5 3.02 -11.82 7.27
CA VAL A 5 1.68 -12.25 7.65
C VAL A 5 0.81 -12.35 6.39
N ASN A 6 0.14 -13.50 6.21
CA ASN A 6 -0.73 -13.72 5.04
C ASN A 6 -2.07 -12.97 5.13
N GLU A 7 -2.38 -12.38 6.29
CA GLU A 7 -3.64 -11.70 6.57
C GLU A 7 -3.38 -10.28 7.07
N LEU A 8 -3.91 -9.29 6.36
CA LEU A 8 -3.87 -7.89 6.77
C LEU A 8 -4.92 -7.65 7.85
N ASN A 9 -4.54 -6.91 8.90
CA ASN A 9 -5.53 -6.37 9.83
C ASN A 9 -6.37 -5.27 9.15
N VAL A 10 -7.42 -4.78 9.84
CA VAL A 10 -8.37 -3.82 9.26
C VAL A 10 -7.68 -2.53 8.77
N PHE A 11 -6.75 -1.97 9.56
CA PHE A 11 -6.04 -0.75 9.19
C PHE A 11 -5.08 -0.99 8.01
N GLN A 12 -4.29 -2.06 8.06
CA GLN A 12 -3.42 -2.46 6.95
C GLN A 12 -4.19 -2.70 5.64
N LEU A 13 -5.39 -3.29 5.72
CA LEU A 13 -6.25 -3.53 4.57
C LEU A 13 -6.78 -2.24 3.95
N ILE A 14 -7.13 -1.24 4.77
CA ILE A 14 -7.55 0.09 4.29
C ILE A 14 -6.42 0.73 3.49
N LEU A 15 -5.22 0.78 4.08
CA LEU A 15 -4.05 1.34 3.41
C LEU A 15 -3.74 0.58 2.11
N TYR A 16 -3.71 -0.76 2.15
CA TYR A 16 -3.48 -1.59 0.96
C TYR A 16 -4.47 -1.31 -0.18
N LYS A 17 -5.77 -1.18 0.13
CA LYS A 17 -6.80 -0.86 -0.88
C LYS A 17 -6.61 0.52 -1.48
N TYR A 18 -6.24 1.50 -0.65
CA TYR A 18 -5.96 2.85 -1.12
C TYR A 18 -4.76 2.87 -2.07
N LEU A 19 -3.65 2.23 -1.67
CA LEU A 19 -2.45 2.10 -2.52
C LEU A 19 -2.78 1.40 -3.84
N LYS A 20 -3.54 0.30 -3.79
CA LYS A 20 -3.98 -0.43 -4.99
C LYS A 20 -4.75 0.41 -6.00
N THR A 21 -5.44 1.45 -5.56
CA THR A 21 -6.28 2.29 -6.42
C THR A 21 -5.53 3.50 -6.97
N ASN A 22 -4.56 4.03 -6.22
CA ASN A 22 -3.93 5.32 -6.52
C ASN A 22 -2.47 5.19 -6.98
N VAL A 23 -1.80 4.09 -6.64
CA VAL A 23 -0.44 3.84 -7.11
C VAL A 23 -0.49 3.38 -8.57
N ASN A 24 0.41 3.93 -9.38
CA ASN A 24 0.56 3.55 -10.78
C ASN A 24 1.09 2.12 -10.91
N TRP A 25 0.97 1.57 -12.12
CA TRP A 25 1.25 0.15 -12.38
C TRP A 25 2.72 -0.23 -12.15
N ASP A 26 3.66 0.72 -12.24
CA ASP A 26 5.10 0.50 -12.00
C ASP A 26 5.53 0.83 -10.57
N GLY A 27 4.62 1.39 -9.75
CA GLY A 27 4.89 1.75 -8.36
C GLY A 27 5.72 3.03 -8.20
N SER A 28 6.00 3.77 -9.27
CA SER A 28 6.90 4.93 -9.21
C SER A 28 6.37 6.11 -8.38
N ASN A 29 5.05 6.21 -8.18
CA ASN A 29 4.44 7.23 -7.30
C ASN A 29 4.18 6.74 -5.86
N LEU A 30 4.60 5.52 -5.49
CA LEU A 30 4.31 4.95 -4.17
C LEU A 30 4.83 5.81 -3.02
N ILE A 31 6.08 6.27 -3.10
CA ILE A 31 6.70 7.07 -2.03
C ILE A 31 5.98 8.41 -1.87
N SER A 32 5.64 9.07 -2.98
CA SER A 32 4.89 10.33 -2.96
C SER A 32 3.54 10.16 -2.27
N ILE A 33 2.78 9.11 -2.61
CA ILE A 33 1.49 8.83 -1.96
C ILE A 33 1.65 8.59 -0.46
N LEU A 34 2.67 7.85 -0.03
CA LEU A 34 2.90 7.59 1.39
C LEU A 34 3.23 8.87 2.16
N LEU A 35 3.98 9.80 1.55
CA LEU A 35 4.26 11.13 2.12
C LEU A 35 3.00 12.00 2.18
N GLU A 36 2.17 11.98 1.13
CA GLU A 36 0.88 12.70 1.14
C GLU A 36 -0.06 12.20 2.25
N ILE A 37 -0.07 10.89 2.48
CA ILE A 37 -0.82 10.31 3.61
C ILE A 37 -0.21 10.77 4.94
N GLU A 38 1.12 10.74 5.10
CA GLU A 38 1.78 11.17 6.34
C GLU A 38 1.55 12.65 6.68
N GLU A 39 1.51 13.51 5.66
CA GLU A 39 1.25 14.94 5.79
C GLU A 39 -0.24 15.28 5.98
N GLY A 40 -1.14 14.30 5.83
CA GLY A 40 -2.57 14.49 6.05
C GLY A 40 -3.24 15.43 5.03
N HIS A 41 -2.85 15.33 3.75
CA HIS A 41 -3.43 16.17 2.68
C HIS A 41 -4.95 15.99 2.57
N GLU A 42 -5.68 17.06 2.22
CA GLU A 42 -7.16 17.05 2.09
C GLU A 42 -7.70 16.02 1.09
N CYS A 43 -6.89 15.60 0.11
CA CYS A 43 -7.24 14.59 -0.87
C CYS A 43 -7.14 13.15 -0.35
N ILE A 44 -6.54 12.95 0.83
CA ILE A 44 -6.40 11.64 1.48
C ILE A 44 -7.66 11.38 2.29
N PRO A 45 -8.38 10.26 2.07
CA PRO A 45 -9.53 9.92 2.90
C PRO A 45 -9.14 9.80 4.37
N ASP A 46 -9.95 10.38 5.27
CA ASP A 46 -9.73 10.34 6.73
C ASP A 46 -9.38 8.92 7.24
N LYS A 47 -10.11 7.91 6.76
CA LYS A 47 -9.87 6.50 7.14
C LYS A 47 -8.50 5.97 6.72
N THR A 48 -7.95 6.45 5.60
CA THR A 48 -6.61 6.06 5.13
C THR A 48 -5.54 6.72 5.98
N TYR A 49 -5.71 8.01 6.27
CA TYR A 49 -4.85 8.75 7.19
C TYR A 49 -4.84 8.10 8.57
N GLU A 50 -6.02 7.87 9.15
CA GLU A 50 -6.18 7.15 10.42
C GLU A 50 -5.52 5.78 10.37
N ALA A 51 -5.75 5.00 9.31
CA ALA A 51 -5.14 3.68 9.17
C ALA A 51 -3.60 3.75 9.15
N PHE A 52 -3.02 4.75 8.48
CA PHE A 52 -1.58 4.95 8.43
C PHE A 52 -0.99 5.35 9.80
N MET A 53 -1.69 6.20 10.54
CA MET A 53 -1.28 6.63 11.88
C MET A 53 -1.44 5.53 12.94
N ASN A 54 -2.37 4.59 12.73
CA ASN A 54 -2.65 3.50 13.68
C ASN A 54 -1.82 2.22 13.46
N ILE A 55 -0.96 2.17 12.44
CA ILE A 55 -0.08 1.02 12.19
C ILE A 55 1.39 1.36 12.48
N THR A 56 2.14 0.36 12.94
CA THR A 56 3.56 0.48 13.21
C THR A 56 4.39 0.62 11.92
N ALA A 57 5.64 1.07 12.04
CA ALA A 57 6.58 1.09 10.92
C ALA A 57 6.80 -0.30 10.31
N ILE A 58 6.80 -1.35 11.12
CA ILE A 58 6.93 -2.74 10.64
C ILE A 58 5.71 -3.11 9.80
N GLU A 59 4.50 -2.83 10.28
CA GLU A 59 3.26 -3.10 9.55
C GLU A 59 3.16 -2.30 8.24
N ARG A 60 3.66 -1.05 8.21
CA ARG A 60 3.80 -0.27 6.96
C ARG A 60 4.68 -0.99 5.95
N VAL A 61 5.83 -1.52 6.38
CA VAL A 61 6.72 -2.31 5.51
C VAL A 61 6.02 -3.57 5.00
N GLU A 62 5.23 -4.24 5.84
CA GLU A 62 4.46 -5.42 5.41
C GLU A 62 3.42 -5.09 4.32
N VAL A 63 2.68 -3.99 4.49
CA VAL A 63 1.72 -3.51 3.48
C VAL A 63 2.43 -3.19 2.16
N ILE A 64 3.56 -2.46 2.22
CA ILE A 64 4.36 -2.10 1.04
C ILE A 64 4.90 -3.36 0.34
N HIS A 65 5.37 -4.34 1.10
CA HIS A 65 5.87 -5.60 0.56
C HIS A 65 4.78 -6.42 -0.13
N LEU A 66 3.62 -6.54 0.51
CA LEU A 66 2.47 -7.23 -0.09
C LEU A 66 2.01 -6.50 -1.36
N PHE A 67 1.96 -5.18 -1.33
CA PHE A 67 1.58 -4.35 -2.46
C PHE A 67 2.58 -4.45 -3.62
N SER A 68 3.88 -4.44 -3.34
CA SER A 68 4.94 -4.64 -4.35
C SER A 68 4.82 -6.01 -5.03
N LYS A 69 4.53 -7.07 -4.26
CA LYS A 69 4.22 -8.40 -4.84
C LYS A 69 3.00 -8.37 -5.75
N TYR A 70 1.96 -7.62 -5.37
CA TYR A 70 0.77 -7.46 -6.21
C TYR A 70 1.13 -6.81 -7.56
N ILE A 71 1.89 -5.71 -7.56
CA ILE A 71 2.38 -5.07 -8.79
C ILE A 71 3.16 -6.07 -9.66
N LEU A 72 4.15 -6.75 -9.09
CA LEU A 72 4.98 -7.70 -9.82
C LEU A 72 4.16 -8.85 -10.44
N LYS A 73 3.15 -9.34 -9.72
CA LYS A 73 2.24 -10.37 -10.24
C LYS A 73 1.41 -9.82 -11.41
N THR A 74 0.84 -8.63 -11.26
CA THR A 74 0.07 -8.00 -12.35
C THR A 74 0.92 -7.67 -13.59
N LYS A 75 2.21 -7.41 -13.41
CA LYS A 75 3.18 -7.27 -14.50
C LYS A 75 3.46 -8.61 -15.20
N GLY A 76 3.48 -9.71 -14.45
CA GLY A 76 3.57 -11.07 -15.01
C GLY A 76 2.32 -11.48 -15.80
N ASP A 77 1.16 -10.89 -15.50
CA ASP A 77 -0.12 -11.18 -16.15
C ASP A 77 -0.38 -10.36 -17.45
N LYS A 78 0.58 -9.56 -17.92
CA LYS A 78 0.50 -8.80 -19.20
C LYS A 78 1.86 -8.88 -19.92
N ILE A 79 2.00 -9.32 -21.18
CA ILE A 79 1.08 -9.25 -22.32
C ILE A 79 1.29 -10.49 -23.21
N ALA A 80 0.24 -11.30 -23.43
CA ALA A 80 0.12 -12.05 -24.68
C ALA A 80 -0.37 -11.04 -25.73
N ILE A 81 0.54 -10.62 -26.63
CA ILE A 81 0.22 -9.82 -27.81
C ILE A 81 -0.29 -10.78 -28.88
#